data_AF-A0A0R1J8I1-F1
#
_entry.id   AF-A0A0R1J8I1-F1
#
_cell.length_a   1.000
_cell.length_b   1.000
_cell.length_c   1.000
_cell.angle_alpha   90.00
_cell.angle_beta   90.00
_cell.angle_gamma   90.00
#
_symmetry.space_group_name_H-M   'P 1'
#
loop_
_entity.id
_entity.type
_entity.pdbx_description
1 polymer ?
#
loop_
_entity_poly.entity_id
_entity_poly.type
_entity_poly.pdbx_seq_one_letter_code
_entity_poly.pdbx_strand_id
1 'polypeptide(L)'
;MKKEAKLDLINNLLNELNSTLDNKDAKNFVFIAYSVINKPEKISMRVKEIPDALDELDRNFIALSQNDYHFSDESMKVYRQLRKLALSKFGHGWGGLIAAKLW
;
A
#
# COMPACT_ATOMS: atom_id res chain seq x y z
N MET A 1 4.73 16.41 -9.56
CA MET A 1 4.36 16.31 -8.13
C MET A 1 5.64 16.28 -7.29
N LYS A 2 5.78 17.18 -6.31
CA LYS A 2 6.93 17.20 -5.39
C LYS A 2 6.96 15.90 -4.56
N LYS A 3 8.15 15.46 -4.13
CA LYS A 3 8.36 14.19 -3.39
C LYS A 3 7.53 14.13 -2.10
N GLU A 4 7.46 15.25 -1.37
CA GLU A 4 6.64 15.43 -0.16
C GLU A 4 5.16 15.16 -0.44
N ALA A 5 4.59 15.85 -1.43
CA ALA A 5 3.20 15.63 -1.83
C ALA A 5 2.91 14.18 -2.29
N LYS A 6 3.91 13.41 -2.75
CA LYS A 6 3.76 11.97 -3.00
C LYS A 6 3.68 11.18 -1.71
N LEU A 7 4.59 11.46 -0.79
CA LEU A 7 4.64 10.81 0.52
C LEU A 7 3.36 11.09 1.32
N ASP A 8 2.90 12.34 1.36
CA ASP A 8 1.68 12.73 2.07
C ASP A 8 0.46 12.01 1.52
N LEU A 9 0.34 11.90 0.20
CA LEU A 9 -0.78 11.19 -0.42
C LEU A 9 -0.76 9.68 -0.11
N ILE A 10 0.42 9.06 -0.09
CA ILE A 10 0.57 7.64 0.29
C ILE A 10 0.23 7.44 1.78
N ASN A 11 0.74 8.31 2.65
CA ASN A 11 0.46 8.27 4.08
C ASN A 11 -1.04 8.45 4.38
N ASN A 12 -1.71 9.37 3.67
CA ASN A 12 -3.14 9.58 3.80
C ASN A 12 -3.94 8.33 3.38
N LEU A 13 -3.59 7.71 2.25
CA LEU A 13 -4.25 6.49 1.78
C LEU A 13 -3.99 5.30 2.71
N LEU A 14 -2.79 5.17 3.30
CA LEU A 14 -2.51 4.14 4.30
C LEU A 14 -3.32 4.36 5.58
N ASN A 15 -3.44 5.61 6.05
CA ASN A 15 -4.26 5.94 7.22
C ASN A 15 -5.75 5.69 6.96
N GLU A 16 -6.25 6.08 5.79
CA GLU A 16 -7.63 5.82 5.36
C GLU A 16 -7.88 4.31 5.30
N LEU A 17 -7.00 3.55 4.65
CA LEU A 17 -7.09 2.09 4.58
C LEU A 17 -7.10 1.45 5.98
N ASN A 18 -6.23 1.91 6.88
CA ASN A 18 -6.23 1.42 8.26
C ASN A 18 -7.55 1.70 9.00
N SER A 19 -8.21 2.81 8.69
CA SER A 19 -9.49 3.17 9.31
C SER A 19 -10.68 2.36 8.80
N THR A 20 -10.64 1.91 7.54
CA THR A 20 -11.74 1.14 6.90
C THR A 20 -11.66 -0.36 7.17
N LEU A 21 -10.51 -0.86 7.61
CA LEU A 21 -10.31 -2.26 7.97
C LEU A 21 -10.97 -2.58 9.32
N ASP A 22 -11.42 -3.81 9.49
CA ASP A 22 -11.97 -4.36 10.75
C ASP A 22 -11.06 -5.44 11.35
N ASN A 23 -10.28 -6.12 10.51
CA ASN A 23 -9.32 -7.15 10.93
C ASN A 23 -8.03 -6.54 11.53
N LYS A 24 -7.63 -7.07 12.70
CA LYS A 24 -6.44 -6.61 13.44
C LYS A 24 -5.13 -6.85 12.69
N ASP A 25 -4.98 -7.98 12.03
CA ASP A 25 -3.77 -8.34 11.28
C ASP A 25 -3.65 -7.47 10.03
N ALA A 26 -4.76 -7.24 9.33
CA ALA A 26 -4.80 -6.32 8.19
C ALA A 26 -4.36 -4.90 8.60
N LYS A 27 -4.86 -4.39 9.74
CA LYS A 27 -4.42 -3.09 10.30
C LYS A 27 -2.94 -3.10 10.64
N ASN A 28 -2.45 -4.18 11.24
CA ASN A 28 -1.04 -4.33 11.58
C ASN A 28 -0.14 -4.27 10.32
N PHE A 29 -0.55 -4.91 9.23
CA PHE A 29 0.20 -4.85 7.97
C PHE A 29 0.25 -3.46 7.37
N VAL A 30 -0.87 -2.71 7.40
CA VAL A 30 -0.88 -1.31 6.97
C VAL A 30 0.02 -0.45 7.85
N PHE A 31 0.01 -0.67 9.16
CA PHE A 31 0.88 0.03 10.11
C PHE A 31 2.37 -0.27 9.87
N ILE A 32 2.72 -1.52 9.57
CA ILE A 32 4.08 -1.92 9.21
C ILE A 32 4.52 -1.19 7.94
N ALA A 33 3.70 -1.18 6.88
CA ALA A 33 4.02 -0.48 5.63
C ALA A 33 4.23 1.03 5.88
N TYR A 34 3.34 1.66 6.65
CA TYR A 34 3.49 3.06 7.04
C TYR A 34 4.80 3.31 7.81
N SER A 35 5.14 2.43 8.74
CA SER A 35 6.33 2.55 9.58
C SER A 35 7.60 2.40 8.77
N VAL A 36 7.67 1.42 7.85
CA VAL A 36 8.80 1.22 6.94
C VAL A 36 9.02 2.47 6.08
N ILE A 37 7.96 2.98 5.46
CA ILE A 37 8.02 4.18 4.60
C ILE A 37 8.52 5.39 5.38
N ASN A 38 8.08 5.57 6.63
CA ASN A 38 8.38 6.78 7.41
C ASN A 38 9.61 6.66 8.33
N LYS A 39 10.24 5.48 8.41
CA LYS A 39 11.45 5.25 9.22
C LYS A 39 12.65 6.09 8.79
N PRO A 40 12.99 6.24 7.50
CA PRO A 40 14.11 7.09 7.10
C PRO A 40 13.85 8.57 7.41
N GLU A 41 14.87 9.33 7.80
CA GLU A 41 14.70 10.77 8.06
C GLU A 41 14.50 11.58 6.77
N LYS A 42 15.20 11.22 5.69
CA LYS A 42 15.18 11.96 4.43
C LYS A 42 13.97 11.58 3.58
N ILE A 43 13.19 12.57 3.14
CA ILE A 43 12.03 12.38 2.23
C ILE A 43 12.41 11.57 0.98
N SER A 44 13.59 11.81 0.41
CA SER A 44 14.05 11.07 -0.76
C SER A 44 14.25 9.58 -0.51
N MET A 45 14.61 9.19 0.72
CA MET A 45 14.74 7.80 1.15
C MET A 45 13.36 7.21 1.45
N ARG A 46 12.49 7.92 2.18
CA ARG A 46 11.09 7.50 2.40
C ARG A 46 10.38 7.15 1.11
N VAL A 47 10.55 8.00 0.09
CA VAL A 47 9.95 7.79 -1.25
C VAL A 47 10.52 6.57 -1.98
N LYS A 48 11.74 6.12 -1.64
CA LYS A 48 12.33 4.88 -2.18
C LYS A 48 11.81 3.62 -1.49
N GLU A 49 11.36 3.71 -0.24
CA GLU A 49 10.80 2.57 0.51
C GLU A 49 9.36 2.24 0.09
N ILE A 50 8.63 3.20 -0.51
CA ILE A 50 7.22 3.04 -0.88
C ILE A 50 6.95 1.76 -1.67
N PRO A 51 7.71 1.43 -2.73
CA PRO A 51 7.40 0.24 -3.52
C PRO A 51 7.55 -1.06 -2.72
N ASP A 52 8.68 -1.26 -2.03
CA ASP A 52 8.94 -2.49 -1.27
C ASP A 52 7.95 -2.66 -0.13
N ALA A 53 7.59 -1.57 0.56
CA ALA A 53 6.59 -1.58 1.62
C ALA A 53 5.17 -1.93 1.11
N LEU A 54 4.81 -1.47 -0.09
CA LEU A 54 3.51 -1.77 -0.70
C LEU A 54 3.46 -3.18 -1.30
N ASP A 55 4.56 -3.69 -1.86
CA ASP A 55 4.65 -5.06 -2.33
C ASP A 55 4.51 -6.06 -1.17
N GLU A 56 5.11 -5.75 -0.02
CA GLU A 56 4.94 -6.55 1.20
C GLU A 56 3.51 -6.47 1.73
N LEU A 57 2.88 -5.29 1.70
CA LEU A 57 1.46 -5.14 2.05
C LEU A 57 0.57 -5.99 1.13
N ASP A 58 0.82 -5.96 -0.18
CA ASP A 58 0.09 -6.75 -1.19
C ASP A 58 0.20 -8.26 -0.89
N ARG A 59 1.41 -8.77 -0.62
CA ARG A 59 1.62 -10.18 -0.27
C ARG A 59 0.82 -10.58 0.97
N ASN A 60 0.87 -9.74 2.00
CA ASN A 60 0.17 -9.99 3.26
C ASN A 60 -1.36 -9.94 3.10
N PHE A 61 -1.88 -9.02 2.29
CA PHE A 61 -3.31 -8.94 1.99
C PHE A 61 -3.81 -10.14 1.17
N ILE A 62 -3.02 -10.60 0.20
CA ILE A 62 -3.32 -11.83 -0.55
C ILE A 62 -3.37 -13.01 0.42
N ALA A 63 -2.38 -13.16 1.29
CA ALA A 63 -2.38 -14.23 2.29
C ALA A 63 -3.59 -14.15 3.22
N LEU A 64 -4.00 -12.96 3.67
CA LEU A 64 -5.22 -12.82 4.47
C LEU A 64 -6.47 -13.25 3.71
N SER A 65 -6.59 -12.83 2.44
CA SER A 65 -7.74 -13.19 1.61
C SER A 65 -7.86 -14.69 1.35
N GLN A 66 -6.74 -15.41 1.38
CA GLN A 66 -6.71 -16.87 1.29
C GLN A 66 -7.15 -17.57 2.58
N ASN A 67 -7.14 -16.85 3.71
CA ASN A 67 -7.58 -17.34 5.02
C ASN A 67 -9.00 -16.85 5.37
N ASP A 68 -9.91 -16.85 4.38
CA ASP A 68 -11.33 -16.45 4.52
C ASP A 68 -11.60 -15.02 5.01
N TYR A 69 -10.61 -14.12 4.93
CA TYR A 69 -10.87 -12.70 5.18
C TYR A 69 -11.37 -11.99 3.93
N HIS A 70 -12.54 -11.36 4.05
CA HIS A 70 -13.14 -10.55 2.99
C HIS A 70 -13.02 -9.07 3.33
N PHE A 71 -12.23 -8.34 2.54
CA PHE A 71 -12.15 -6.89 2.63
C PHE A 71 -13.50 -6.24 2.28
N SER A 72 -13.88 -5.22 3.05
CA SER A 72 -15.03 -4.38 2.69
C SER A 72 -14.82 -3.67 1.35
N ASP A 73 -15.92 -3.33 0.66
CA ASP A 73 -15.86 -2.56 -0.59
C ASP A 73 -15.12 -1.23 -0.42
N GLU A 74 -15.28 -0.60 0.74
CA GLU A 74 -14.59 0.64 1.10
C GLU A 74 -13.08 0.42 1.23
N SER A 75 -12.65 -0.60 1.99
CA SER A 75 -11.22 -0.95 2.11
C SER A 75 -10.61 -1.30 0.76
N MET A 76 -11.33 -2.07 -0.07
CA MET A 76 -10.88 -2.45 -1.40
C MET A 76 -10.76 -1.24 -2.33
N LYS A 77 -11.66 -0.27 -2.22
CA LYS A 77 -11.61 0.99 -2.98
C LYS A 77 -10.36 1.79 -2.63
N VAL A 78 -10.08 2.00 -1.33
CA VAL A 78 -8.89 2.74 -0.87
C VAL A 78 -7.61 2.01 -1.28
N TYR A 79 -7.57 0.69 -1.10
CA TYR A 79 -6.46 -0.15 -1.51
C TYR A 79 -6.16 -0.06 -3.02
N ARG A 80 -7.20 -0.10 -3.88
CA ARG A 80 -7.03 0.08 -5.33
C ARG A 80 -6.49 1.47 -5.69
N GLN A 81 -6.90 2.52 -4.96
CA GLN A 81 -6.34 3.86 -5.15
C GLN A 81 -4.85 3.91 -4.77
N LEU A 82 -4.48 3.27 -3.66
CA LEU A 82 -3.09 3.14 -3.21
C LEU A 82 -2.23 2.43 -4.27
N ARG A 83 -2.69 1.29 -4.80
CA ARG A 83 -1.99 0.57 -5.88
C ARG A 83 -1.87 1.38 -7.16
N LYS A 84 -2.96 2.05 -7.58
CA LYS A 84 -2.95 2.91 -8.77
C LYS A 84 -1.94 4.04 -8.63
N LEU A 85 -1.83 4.62 -7.44
CA LEU A 85 -0.86 5.68 -7.16
C LEU A 85 0.58 5.16 -7.20
N ALA A 86 0.83 3.98 -6.62
CA ALA A 86 2.12 3.30 -6.67
C ALA A 86 2.53 3.00 -8.12
N LEU A 87 1.64 2.38 -8.91
CA LEU A 87 1.91 2.01 -10.31
C LEU A 87 2.10 3.24 -11.22
N SER A 88 1.25 4.26 -11.10
CA SER A 88 1.26 5.41 -12.00
C SER A 88 2.37 6.44 -11.73
N LYS A 89 2.86 6.56 -10.49
CA LYS A 89 3.79 7.63 -10.09
C LYS A 89 5.21 7.16 -9.75
N PHE A 90 5.45 5.85 -9.79
CA PHE A 90 6.76 5.23 -9.58
C PHE A 90 7.27 4.40 -10.77
N GLY A 91 6.47 4.21 -11.83
CA GLY A 91 6.89 3.99 -13.23
C GLY A 91 7.62 2.68 -13.58
N HIS A 92 6.99 1.91 -14.48
CA HIS A 92 7.60 0.98 -15.46
C HIS A 92 8.55 -0.15 -14.98
N GLY A 93 8.55 -0.51 -13.69
CA GLY A 93 9.24 -1.73 -13.19
C GLY A 93 8.36 -2.72 -12.42
N TRP A 94 7.17 -2.30 -11.99
CA TRP A 94 6.37 -3.04 -10.99
C TRP A 94 5.22 -3.87 -11.59
N GLY A 95 4.89 -3.63 -12.86
CA GLY A 95 3.74 -4.25 -13.55
C GLY A 95 4.03 -5.56 -14.28
N GLY A 96 5.26 -6.07 -14.27
CA GLY A 96 5.64 -7.21 -15.11
C GLY A 96 5.07 -8.56 -14.67
N LEU A 97 4.65 -8.72 -13.41
CA LEU A 97 4.18 -10.00 -12.88
C LEU A 97 2.81 -9.97 -12.19
N ILE A 98 2.34 -8.82 -11.67
CA ILE A 98 1.09 -8.79 -10.87
C ILE A 98 -0.15 -8.41 -11.70
N ALA A 99 0.02 -7.77 -12.86
CA ALA A 99 -1.10 -7.43 -13.75
C ALA A 99 -1.71 -8.65 -14.46
N ALA A 100 -1.01 -9.79 -14.50
CA ALA A 100 -1.44 -10.96 -15.27
C ALA A 100 -2.42 -11.90 -14.54
N LYS A 101 -2.81 -11.63 -13.28
CA LYS A 101 -3.57 -12.64 -12.50
C LYS A 101 -4.61 -12.13 -11.50
N LEU A 102 -5.16 -10.93 -11.69
CA LEU A 102 -6.32 -10.47 -10.95
C LEU A 102 -7.44 -10.07 -11.92
N TRP A 103 -8.04 -11.10 -12.52
CA TRP A 103 -9.39 -11.12 -13.10
C TRP A 103 -10.07 -12.39 -12.59
#